data_AF-A0AAW1QVX6-F1
#
_entry.id   AF-A0AAW1QVX6-F1
#
_cell.length_a   1.000
_cell.length_b   1.000
_cell.length_c   1.000
_cell.angle_alpha   90.00
_cell.angle_beta   90.00
_cell.angle_gamma   90.00
#
_symmetry.space_group_name_H-M   'P 1'
#
loop_
_entity.id
_entity.type
_entity.pdbx_description
1 polymer ?
#
loop_
_entity_poly.entity_id
_entity_poly.type
_entity_poly.pdbx_seq_one_letter_code
_entity_poly.pdbx_strand_id
1 'polypeptide(L)'
;MAACFTSSLAGTALQAYVASRRPAVSRGSVTVRAAATSGGRNLWAPGVEAPAYLDGTLAGDYGWDPLGFGANETARRWFRQSELVHARWAMLGVAGILVQEILKPDVFWYNAGLPENLPGINFGGPDGKVNLGGLLAWEFLLMHWVEVRRWQDYKNFGSVNEDPIFKGNKVPNPEMGYPGGIFDPFGFSKGNLKEMQTKEIKNGRLAMVAFAGFTLQAQATGKGPLADLFDHLSSPFSNNITTNIGSCKIPSSVDVQGLTLPLTCLWPGQH
;
A
#
# COMPACT_ATOMS: atom_id res chain seq x y z
N MET A 1 -79.96 -22.58 71.24
CA MET A 1 -79.57 -23.90 71.78
C MET A 1 -78.07 -23.84 72.08
N ALA A 2 -77.69 -24.18 73.30
CA ALA A 2 -76.33 -24.06 73.84
C ALA A 2 -75.51 -25.36 73.68
N ALA A 3 -74.18 -25.20 73.83
CA ALA A 3 -73.12 -26.21 74.06
C ALA A 3 -72.69 -27.05 72.83
N CYS A 4 -71.44 -27.50 72.64
CA CYS A 4 -70.31 -27.73 73.56
C CYS A 4 -68.95 -27.81 72.79
N PHE A 5 -67.85 -27.58 73.51
CA PHE A 5 -66.41 -27.61 73.15
C PHE A 5 -65.84 -28.99 72.74
N THR A 6 -64.70 -29.03 72.01
CA THR A 6 -63.43 -29.66 72.47
C THR A 6 -62.16 -29.28 71.66
N SER A 7 -61.10 -29.03 72.44
CA SER A 7 -59.66 -28.82 72.22
C SER A 7 -58.90 -29.72 71.22
N SER A 8 -57.85 -29.20 70.57
CA SER A 8 -56.47 -29.75 70.65
C SER A 8 -55.43 -28.87 69.94
N LEU A 9 -54.31 -28.63 70.63
CA LEU A 9 -53.11 -27.91 70.22
C LEU A 9 -52.31 -28.68 69.15
N ALA A 10 -51.79 -27.98 68.14
CA ALA A 10 -50.81 -28.51 67.18
C ALA A 10 -49.56 -27.64 67.21
N GLY A 11 -48.47 -28.19 67.74
CA GLY A 11 -47.12 -27.63 67.62
C GLY A 11 -46.46 -28.12 66.33
N THR A 12 -45.92 -27.21 65.53
CA THR A 12 -45.15 -27.51 64.32
C THR A 12 -43.70 -27.07 64.51
N ALA A 13 -42.78 -28.01 64.25
CA ALA A 13 -41.35 -27.88 64.40
C ALA A 13 -40.75 -26.87 63.40
N LEU A 14 -39.82 -26.05 63.88
CA LEU A 14 -38.99 -25.17 63.06
C LEU A 14 -37.90 -25.99 62.36
N GLN A 15 -37.96 -26.06 61.04
CA GLN A 15 -36.91 -26.64 60.20
C GLN A 15 -36.13 -25.49 59.54
N ALA A 16 -34.88 -25.29 59.98
CA ALA A 16 -34.01 -24.24 59.46
C ALA A 16 -33.58 -24.56 58.02
N TYR A 17 -33.96 -23.72 57.07
CA TYR A 17 -33.54 -23.81 55.67
C TYR A 17 -32.25 -23.00 55.47
N VAL A 18 -31.12 -23.69 55.28
CA VAL A 18 -29.85 -23.03 54.94
C VAL A 18 -29.86 -22.72 53.44
N ALA A 19 -30.02 -21.45 53.08
CA ALA A 19 -29.96 -21.00 51.70
C ALA A 19 -28.50 -21.00 51.18
N SER A 20 -28.20 -21.91 50.26
CA SER A 20 -26.96 -21.91 49.48
C SER A 20 -26.93 -20.69 48.56
N ARG A 21 -26.06 -19.71 48.86
CA ARG A 21 -25.77 -18.59 47.95
C ARG A 21 -24.71 -19.02 46.95
N ARG A 22 -25.07 -19.10 45.66
CA ARG A 22 -24.10 -19.24 44.57
C ARG A 22 -23.29 -17.93 44.44
N PRO A 23 -21.96 -17.97 44.27
CA PRO A 23 -21.19 -16.77 44.04
C PRO A 23 -21.56 -16.20 42.67
N ALA A 24 -21.84 -14.90 42.61
CA ALA A 24 -22.04 -14.20 41.35
C ALA A 24 -20.69 -14.09 40.62
N VAL A 25 -20.60 -14.65 39.42
CA VAL A 25 -19.42 -14.50 38.56
C VAL A 25 -19.43 -13.07 38.04
N SER A 26 -18.55 -12.21 38.58
CA SER A 26 -18.33 -10.89 38.00
C SER A 26 -17.60 -11.07 36.66
N ARG A 27 -18.29 -10.83 35.54
CA ARG A 27 -17.61 -10.63 34.26
C ARG A 27 -16.78 -9.36 34.37
N GLY A 28 -15.47 -9.51 34.54
CA GLY A 28 -14.55 -8.38 34.43
C GLY A 28 -14.69 -7.77 33.05
N SER A 29 -15.20 -6.54 32.96
CA SER A 29 -15.10 -5.80 31.71
C SER A 29 -13.65 -5.35 31.57
N VAL A 30 -12.92 -5.96 30.64
CA VAL A 30 -11.65 -5.40 30.20
C VAL A 30 -11.98 -4.16 29.39
N THR A 31 -11.96 -2.99 30.03
CA THR A 31 -11.91 -1.72 29.30
C THR A 31 -10.51 -1.58 28.76
N VAL A 32 -10.31 -1.94 27.49
CA VAL A 32 -9.13 -1.53 26.74
C VAL A 32 -9.22 -0.01 26.63
N ARG A 33 -8.43 0.71 27.42
CA ARG A 33 -8.26 2.15 27.20
C ARG A 33 -7.60 2.29 25.84
N ALA A 34 -8.30 2.97 24.92
CA ALA A 34 -7.71 3.42 23.68
C ALA A 34 -6.46 4.22 24.03
N ALA A 35 -5.33 3.66 23.65
CA ALA A 35 -4.09 4.34 23.39
C ALA A 35 -4.24 5.83 23.05
N ALA A 36 -3.44 6.64 23.73
CA ALA A 36 -3.32 8.10 23.58
C ALA A 36 -3.72 8.60 22.18
N THR A 37 -4.97 9.04 22.04
CA THR A 37 -5.43 9.74 20.85
C THR A 37 -4.92 11.18 20.95
N SER A 38 -3.75 11.48 20.38
CA SER A 38 -3.39 12.89 20.15
C SER A 38 -4.38 13.46 19.11
N GLY A 39 -5.41 14.17 19.55
CA GLY A 39 -6.39 14.83 18.67
C GLY A 39 -7.51 13.94 18.09
N GLY A 40 -7.88 12.84 18.76
CA GLY A 40 -9.06 12.02 18.35
C GLY A 40 -8.86 11.13 17.11
N ARG A 41 -7.63 10.99 16.61
CA ARG A 41 -7.26 10.08 15.51
C ARG A 41 -6.52 8.85 16.01
N ASN A 42 -6.59 7.77 15.23
CA ASN A 42 -5.79 6.57 15.48
C ASN A 42 -4.33 6.82 15.06
N LEU A 43 -3.39 6.46 15.92
CA LEU A 43 -1.95 6.50 15.63
C LEU A 43 -1.45 5.11 15.20
N TRP A 44 -0.21 5.04 14.73
CA TRP A 44 0.36 3.79 14.19
C TRP A 44 0.52 2.68 15.24
N ALA A 45 0.69 3.04 16.51
CA ALA A 45 0.78 2.09 17.62
C ALA A 45 0.01 2.59 18.85
N PRO A 46 -0.54 1.66 19.66
CA PRO A 46 -1.27 2.05 20.84
C PRO A 46 -0.35 2.61 21.93
N GLY A 47 -0.63 3.82 22.43
CA GLY A 47 0.04 4.44 23.57
C GLY A 47 1.20 5.36 23.19
N VAL A 48 1.45 5.54 21.89
CA VAL A 48 2.47 6.45 21.37
C VAL A 48 1.91 7.86 21.25
N GLU A 49 2.72 8.87 21.56
CA GLU A 49 2.39 10.26 21.28
C GLU A 49 2.94 10.67 19.90
N ALA A 50 2.14 11.38 19.11
CA ALA A 50 2.59 11.86 17.81
C ALA A 50 3.60 13.01 17.97
N PRO A 51 4.64 13.09 17.12
CA PRO A 51 5.52 14.25 17.05
C PRO A 51 4.74 15.55 16.79
N ALA A 52 5.19 16.68 17.36
CA ALA A 52 4.47 17.95 17.27
C ALA A 52 4.25 18.47 15.84
N TYR A 53 5.12 18.10 14.91
CA TYR A 53 5.01 18.45 13.48
C TYR A 53 4.11 17.49 12.69
N LEU A 54 3.60 16.41 13.28
CA LEU A 54 2.61 15.53 12.67
C LEU A 54 1.29 15.75 13.37
N ASP A 55 0.48 16.65 12.83
CA ASP A 55 -0.76 17.17 13.43
C ASP A 55 -2.04 16.66 12.75
N GLY A 56 -1.92 15.87 11.67
CA GLY A 56 -3.05 15.38 10.89
C GLY A 56 -3.41 16.24 9.68
N THR A 57 -2.69 17.33 9.44
CA THR A 57 -2.89 18.19 8.26
C THR A 57 -2.63 17.45 6.94
N LEU A 58 -1.69 16.51 6.92
CA LEU A 58 -1.40 15.65 5.77
C LEU A 58 -2.34 14.45 5.70
N ALA A 59 -2.67 14.00 4.49
CA ALA A 59 -3.56 12.85 4.31
C ALA A 59 -2.81 11.54 4.62
N GLY A 60 -3.39 10.72 5.50
CA GLY A 60 -2.77 9.46 5.94
C GLY A 60 -1.72 9.63 7.04
N ASP A 61 -1.81 10.70 7.84
CA ASP A 61 -0.91 10.95 8.96
C ASP A 61 -1.34 10.15 10.22
N TYR A 62 -0.51 9.17 10.56
CA TYR A 62 -0.63 8.28 11.73
C TYR A 62 0.42 8.59 12.81
N GLY A 63 1.13 9.72 12.73
CA GLY A 63 2.19 10.09 13.68
C GLY A 63 3.42 9.19 13.60
N TRP A 64 3.68 8.57 12.44
CA TRP A 64 4.80 7.65 12.24
C TRP A 64 5.99 8.36 11.60
N ASP A 65 6.97 8.72 12.43
CA ASP A 65 8.30 9.17 12.00
C ASP A 65 9.33 8.86 13.10
N PRO A 66 9.68 7.58 13.31
CA PRO A 66 10.61 7.19 14.37
C PRO A 66 12.05 7.71 14.15
N LEU A 67 12.41 8.07 12.92
CA LEU A 67 13.75 8.55 12.55
C LEU A 67 13.84 10.08 12.50
N GLY A 68 12.72 10.79 12.63
CA GLY A 68 12.68 12.26 12.70
C GLY A 68 12.99 12.96 11.37
N PHE A 69 12.90 12.28 10.23
CA PHE A 69 13.25 12.86 8.93
C PHE A 69 12.28 13.99 8.52
N GLY A 70 11.05 13.97 9.04
CA GLY A 70 10.01 14.97 8.76
C GLY A 70 10.07 16.22 9.63
N ALA A 71 11.04 16.36 10.54
CA ALA A 71 11.12 17.50 11.45
C ALA A 71 11.31 18.84 10.71
N ASN A 72 12.08 18.85 9.62
CA ASN A 72 12.25 20.02 8.76
C ASN A 72 11.09 20.13 7.76
N GLU A 73 10.38 21.26 7.74
CA GLU A 73 9.21 21.43 6.86
C GLU A 73 9.54 21.26 5.37
N THR A 74 10.65 21.82 4.90
CA THR A 74 11.08 21.70 3.50
C THR A 74 11.38 20.24 3.13
N ALA A 75 12.02 19.49 4.03
CA ALA A 75 12.29 18.07 3.83
C ALA A 75 10.98 17.26 3.85
N ARG A 76 10.07 17.55 4.78
CA ARG A 76 8.74 16.94 4.86
C ARG A 76 7.92 17.15 3.59
N ARG A 77 7.95 18.35 3.01
CA ARG A 77 7.32 18.65 1.72
C ARG A 77 7.92 17.82 0.59
N TRP A 78 9.24 17.67 0.56
CA TRP A 78 9.92 16.79 -0.41
C TRP A 78 9.52 15.32 -0.23
N PHE A 79 9.57 14.81 1.00
CA PHE A 79 9.20 13.42 1.31
C PHE A 79 7.73 13.14 1.03
N ARG A 80 6.85 14.13 1.18
CA ARG A 80 5.46 13.99 0.79
C ARG A 80 5.30 13.85 -0.73
N GLN A 81 6.05 14.62 -1.51
CA GLN A 81 6.03 14.47 -2.98
C GLN A 81 6.64 13.14 -3.41
N SER A 82 7.74 12.70 -2.79
CA SER A 82 8.33 11.39 -3.10
C SER A 82 7.36 10.27 -2.73
N GLU A 83 6.69 10.34 -1.58
CA GLU A 83 5.65 9.38 -1.18
C GLU A 83 4.55 9.28 -2.24
N LEU A 84 4.03 10.40 -2.73
CA LEU A 84 2.98 10.42 -3.77
C LEU A 84 3.44 9.78 -5.08
N VAL A 85 4.65 10.13 -5.54
CA VAL A 85 5.20 9.60 -6.79
C VAL A 85 5.44 8.09 -6.67
N HIS A 86 6.09 7.62 -5.60
CA HIS A 86 6.32 6.19 -5.40
C HIS A 86 5.01 5.42 -5.23
N ALA A 87 4.05 5.97 -4.48
CA ALA A 87 2.72 5.40 -4.33
C ALA A 87 2.01 5.22 -5.68
N ARG A 88 1.98 6.25 -6.53
CA ARG A 88 1.31 6.22 -7.84
C ARG A 88 1.98 5.25 -8.80
N TRP A 89 3.32 5.27 -8.89
CA TRP A 89 4.06 4.31 -9.71
C TRP A 89 3.90 2.88 -9.21
N ALA A 90 3.90 2.66 -7.89
CA ALA A 90 3.67 1.34 -7.33
C ALA A 90 2.25 0.84 -7.59
N MET A 91 1.22 1.69 -7.49
CA MET A 91 -0.15 1.31 -7.85
C MET A 91 -0.25 0.91 -9.33
N LEU A 92 0.38 1.66 -10.23
CA LEU A 92 0.43 1.32 -11.65
C LEU A 92 1.22 0.02 -11.90
N GLY A 93 2.36 -0.16 -11.21
CA GLY A 93 3.20 -1.35 -11.33
C GLY A 93 2.50 -2.61 -10.85
N VAL A 94 1.88 -2.58 -9.66
CA VAL A 94 1.12 -3.71 -9.11
C VAL A 94 -0.05 -4.06 -10.03
N ALA A 95 -0.83 -3.08 -10.47
CA ALA A 95 -1.92 -3.32 -11.41
C ALA A 95 -1.41 -3.89 -12.74
N GLY A 96 -0.32 -3.35 -13.28
CA GLY A 96 0.30 -3.80 -14.52
C GLY A 96 0.79 -5.24 -14.46
N ILE A 97 1.52 -5.61 -13.40
CA ILE A 97 2.01 -6.97 -13.19
C ILE A 97 0.85 -7.97 -13.11
N LEU A 98 -0.17 -7.66 -12.30
CA LEU A 98 -1.32 -8.55 -12.11
C LEU A 98 -2.14 -8.70 -13.40
N VAL A 99 -2.42 -7.59 -14.10
CA VAL A 99 -3.17 -7.63 -15.37
C VAL A 99 -2.40 -8.37 -16.44
N GLN A 100 -1.08 -8.17 -16.53
CA GLN A 100 -0.23 -8.90 -17.48
C GLN A 100 -0.28 -10.40 -17.23
N GLU A 101 -0.13 -10.85 -15.98
CA GLU A 101 -0.16 -12.27 -15.64
C GLU A 101 -1.54 -12.90 -15.90
N ILE A 102 -2.63 -12.14 -15.71
CA ILE A 102 -4.00 -12.60 -16.03
C ILE A 102 -4.21 -12.74 -17.54
N LEU A 103 -3.74 -11.79 -18.34
CA LEU A 103 -3.97 -11.78 -19.79
C LEU A 103 -2.98 -12.65 -20.57
N LYS A 104 -1.74 -12.77 -20.08
CA LYS A 104 -0.64 -13.51 -20.69
C LYS A 104 0.17 -14.25 -19.61
N PRO A 105 -0.37 -15.37 -19.09
CA PRO A 105 0.29 -16.14 -18.02
C PRO A 105 1.60 -16.81 -18.46
N ASP A 106 1.86 -16.87 -19.76
CA ASP A 106 3.08 -17.43 -20.36
C ASP A 106 4.30 -16.50 -20.22
N VAL A 107 4.08 -15.18 -20.09
CA VAL A 107 5.17 -14.21 -20.02
C VAL A 107 5.46 -13.83 -18.58
N PHE A 108 6.61 -14.26 -18.07
CA PHE A 108 7.10 -13.83 -16.76
C PHE A 108 7.38 -12.32 -16.74
N TRP A 109 6.71 -11.60 -15.84
CA TRP A 109 6.75 -10.14 -15.76
C TRP A 109 8.17 -9.58 -15.57
N TYR A 110 9.06 -10.29 -14.87
CA TYR A 110 10.45 -9.86 -14.65
C TYR A 110 11.28 -9.85 -15.94
N ASN A 111 10.95 -10.72 -16.91
CA ASN A 111 11.61 -10.82 -18.21
C ASN A 111 10.83 -10.08 -19.32
N ALA A 112 9.73 -9.39 -18.98
CA ALA A 112 8.86 -8.74 -19.95
C ALA A 112 9.53 -7.56 -20.68
N GLY A 113 10.60 -7.00 -20.12
CA GLY A 113 11.39 -5.95 -20.75
C GLY A 113 12.31 -6.43 -21.89
N LEU A 114 12.46 -7.74 -22.07
CA LEU A 114 13.30 -8.29 -23.14
C LEU A 114 12.63 -8.13 -24.51
N PRO A 115 13.40 -7.89 -25.58
CA PRO A 115 12.85 -7.62 -26.91
C PRO A 115 12.07 -8.81 -27.49
N GLU A 116 12.31 -10.01 -26.96
CA GLU A 116 11.64 -11.26 -27.34
C GLU A 116 10.22 -11.37 -26.78
N ASN A 117 9.95 -10.72 -25.64
CA ASN A 117 8.68 -10.78 -24.92
C ASN A 117 7.77 -9.57 -25.20
N LEU A 118 8.25 -8.61 -26.00
CA LEU A 118 7.46 -7.44 -26.40
C LEU A 118 6.37 -7.85 -27.40
N PRO A 119 5.17 -7.24 -27.33
CA PRO A 119 4.19 -7.39 -28.41
C PRO A 119 4.82 -6.89 -29.71
N GLY A 120 4.50 -7.55 -30.85
CA GLY A 120 5.10 -7.35 -32.17
C GLY A 120 4.86 -5.97 -32.84
N ILE A 121 4.85 -4.89 -32.06
CA ILE A 121 4.83 -3.52 -32.53
C ILE A 121 6.24 -3.18 -33.04
N ASN A 122 6.39 -3.16 -34.36
CA ASN A 122 7.67 -2.86 -35.00
C ASN A 122 7.96 -1.35 -34.98
N PHE A 123 8.72 -0.88 -33.99
CA PHE A 123 9.31 0.47 -33.97
C PHE A 123 10.55 0.60 -34.87
N GLY A 124 10.57 -0.09 -36.03
CA GLY A 124 11.63 0.01 -37.03
C GLY A 124 13.01 -0.51 -36.59
N GLY A 125 13.07 -1.49 -35.69
CA GLY A 125 14.34 -2.11 -35.30
C GLY A 125 14.85 -3.15 -36.31
N PRO A 126 16.15 -3.50 -36.25
CA PRO A 126 16.72 -4.57 -37.07
C PRO A 126 15.98 -5.89 -36.83
N ASP A 127 15.84 -6.69 -37.90
CA ASP A 127 15.24 -8.04 -37.88
C ASP A 127 13.77 -8.14 -37.43
N GLY A 128 12.99 -7.04 -37.53
CA GLY A 128 11.57 -7.05 -37.16
C GLY A 128 11.34 -7.16 -35.64
N LYS A 129 12.33 -6.72 -34.85
CA LYS A 129 12.24 -6.56 -33.39
C LYS A 129 12.23 -5.07 -33.03
N VAL A 130 11.78 -4.73 -31.82
CA VAL A 130 11.79 -3.34 -31.32
C VAL A 130 13.22 -2.85 -31.14
N ASN A 131 13.52 -1.63 -31.61
CA ASN A 131 14.77 -0.96 -31.27
C ASN A 131 14.67 -0.39 -29.84
N LEU A 132 15.26 -1.08 -28.87
CA LEU A 132 15.20 -0.66 -27.46
C LEU A 132 15.93 0.67 -27.21
N GLY A 133 16.99 0.96 -27.97
CA GLY A 133 17.66 2.27 -27.89
C GLY A 133 16.76 3.41 -28.34
N GLY A 134 15.98 3.19 -29.41
CA GLY A 134 14.97 4.15 -29.87
C GLY A 134 13.82 4.31 -28.87
N LEU A 135 13.35 3.21 -28.28
CA LEU A 135 12.30 3.23 -27.24
C LEU A 135 12.77 3.99 -26.00
N LEU A 136 13.99 3.73 -25.53
CA LEU A 136 14.60 4.42 -24.40
C LEU A 136 14.77 5.91 -24.68
N ALA A 137 15.14 6.29 -25.90
CA ALA A 137 15.26 7.70 -26.29
C ALA A 137 13.90 8.43 -26.22
N TRP A 138 12.83 7.80 -26.70
CA TRP A 138 11.47 8.35 -26.59
C TRP A 138 11.02 8.47 -25.13
N GLU A 139 11.24 7.42 -24.33
CA GLU A 139 10.94 7.43 -22.89
C GLU A 139 11.70 8.55 -22.19
N PHE A 140 13.01 8.67 -22.43
CA PHE A 140 13.84 9.71 -21.84
C PHE A 140 13.32 11.11 -22.17
N LEU A 141 13.04 11.40 -23.45
CA LEU A 141 12.59 12.74 -23.86
C LEU A 141 11.23 13.10 -23.25
N LEU A 142 10.27 12.17 -23.27
CA LEU A 142 8.92 12.42 -22.75
C LEU A 142 8.90 12.50 -21.22
N MET A 143 9.57 11.57 -20.54
CA MET A 143 9.64 11.57 -19.08
C MET A 143 10.46 12.77 -18.56
N HIS A 144 11.54 13.15 -19.24
CA HIS A 144 12.32 14.32 -18.87
C HIS A 144 11.48 15.60 -18.93
N TRP A 145 10.68 15.78 -19.99
CA TRP A 145 9.75 16.90 -20.08
C TRP A 145 8.74 16.94 -18.91
N VAL A 146 8.06 15.83 -18.66
CA VAL A 146 7.01 15.74 -17.62
C VAL A 146 7.61 15.92 -16.21
N GLU A 147 8.73 15.26 -15.92
CA GLU A 147 9.38 15.31 -14.61
C GLU A 147 10.00 16.68 -14.32
N VAL A 148 10.62 17.34 -15.31
CA VAL A 148 11.16 18.70 -15.13
C VAL A 148 10.03 19.70 -14.89
N ARG A 149 8.89 19.59 -15.59
CA ARG A 149 7.71 20.43 -15.32
C ARG A 149 7.19 20.20 -13.89
N ARG A 150 7.06 18.95 -13.45
CA ARG A 150 6.66 18.62 -12.08
C ARG A 150 7.66 19.14 -11.04
N TRP A 151 8.96 19.02 -11.31
CA TRP A 151 10.01 19.53 -10.43
C TRP A 151 9.98 21.06 -10.33
N GLN A 152 9.70 21.75 -11.44
CA GLN A 152 9.55 23.21 -11.44
C GLN A 152 8.32 23.65 -10.62
N ASP A 153 7.21 22.89 -10.64
CA ASP A 153 6.06 23.13 -9.75
C ASP A 153 6.43 22.94 -8.28
N TYR A 154 7.25 21.94 -7.97
CA TYR A 154 7.76 21.76 -6.61
C TYR A 154 8.64 22.92 -6.13
N LYS A 155 9.50 23.47 -7.02
CA LYS A 155 10.37 24.60 -6.69
C LYS A 155 9.60 25.91 -6.56
N ASN A 156 8.73 26.19 -7.53
CA ASN A 156 7.93 27.40 -7.61
C ASN A 156 6.47 27.02 -7.88
N PHE A 157 5.73 26.79 -6.80
CA PHE A 157 4.34 26.33 -6.85
C PHE A 157 3.46 27.25 -7.71
N GLY A 158 2.78 26.66 -8.68
CA GLY A 158 1.86 27.36 -9.57
C GLY A 158 2.50 28.02 -10.80
N SER A 159 3.82 27.97 -10.94
CA SER A 159 4.54 28.55 -12.08
C SER A 159 4.30 27.79 -13.40
N VAL A 160 3.85 26.55 -13.35
CA VAL A 160 3.73 25.65 -14.52
C VAL A 160 2.30 25.18 -14.79
N ASN A 161 1.32 25.89 -14.22
CA ASN A 161 -0.09 25.56 -14.38
C ASN A 161 -0.64 25.87 -15.79
N GLU A 162 0.09 26.67 -16.57
CA GLU A 162 -0.30 27.06 -17.93
C GLU A 162 0.35 26.15 -18.97
N ASP A 163 -0.42 25.80 -20.00
CA ASP A 163 0.10 25.09 -21.17
C ASP A 163 1.05 26.02 -21.96
N PRO A 164 2.32 25.60 -22.19
CA PRO A 164 3.30 26.42 -22.89
C PRO A 164 2.97 26.64 -24.38
N ILE A 165 2.18 25.76 -24.99
CA ILE A 165 1.77 25.87 -26.40
C ILE A 165 0.44 26.64 -26.47
N PHE A 166 -0.56 26.22 -25.70
CA PHE A 166 -1.90 26.80 -25.71
C PHE A 166 -2.17 27.62 -24.46
N LYS A 167 -1.72 28.88 -24.45
CA LYS A 167 -1.77 29.82 -23.31
C LYS A 167 -3.16 30.13 -22.72
N GLY A 168 -4.24 29.58 -23.29
CA GLY A 168 -5.60 29.67 -22.76
C GLY A 168 -5.97 28.55 -21.77
N ASN A 169 -5.19 27.46 -21.73
CA ASN A 169 -5.47 26.30 -20.91
C ASN A 169 -4.68 26.37 -19.59
N LYS A 170 -5.40 26.35 -18.46
CA LYS A 170 -4.80 26.36 -17.12
C LYS A 170 -5.30 25.19 -16.28
N VAL A 171 -4.39 24.59 -15.54
CA VAL A 171 -4.69 23.53 -14.57
C VAL A 171 -4.91 24.15 -13.19
N PRO A 172 -6.09 23.95 -12.55
CA PRO A 172 -6.27 24.32 -11.16
C PRO A 172 -5.47 23.37 -10.27
N ASN A 173 -4.56 23.91 -9.46
CA ASN A 173 -3.69 23.16 -8.56
C ASN A 173 -4.01 23.58 -7.11
N PRO A 174 -4.98 22.93 -6.43
CA PRO A 174 -5.40 23.31 -5.08
C PRO A 174 -4.33 23.00 -4.02
N GLU A 175 -3.59 21.90 -4.18
CA GLU A 175 -2.53 21.48 -3.27
C GLU A 175 -1.36 20.89 -4.07
N MET A 176 -0.14 21.15 -3.62
CA MET A 176 1.08 20.64 -4.27
C MET A 176 1.06 19.11 -4.41
N GLY A 177 1.20 18.62 -5.65
CA GLY A 177 1.14 17.19 -5.98
C GLY A 177 -0.26 16.68 -6.37
N TYR A 178 -1.27 17.54 -6.33
CA TYR A 178 -2.65 17.26 -6.75
C TYR A 178 -3.07 18.20 -7.89
N PRO A 179 -2.50 18.04 -9.09
CA PRO A 179 -2.97 18.79 -10.24
C PRO A 179 -4.40 18.33 -10.58
N GLY A 180 -5.34 19.27 -10.65
CA GLY A 180 -6.73 19.00 -11.03
C GLY A 180 -6.96 19.16 -12.53
N GLY A 181 -8.15 19.61 -12.91
CA GLY A 181 -8.47 19.95 -14.30
C GLY A 181 -8.36 18.74 -15.23
N ILE A 182 -7.40 18.78 -16.16
CA ILE A 182 -7.18 17.69 -17.13
C ILE A 182 -6.81 16.35 -16.49
N PHE A 183 -6.20 16.38 -15.30
CA PHE A 183 -5.82 15.17 -14.56
C PHE A 183 -6.98 14.59 -13.73
N ASP A 184 -8.10 15.30 -13.61
CA ASP A 184 -9.35 14.82 -13.02
C ASP A 184 -10.53 15.11 -13.97
N PRO A 185 -10.63 14.38 -15.10
CA PRO A 185 -11.69 14.62 -16.09
C PRO A 185 -13.10 14.33 -15.54
N PHE A 186 -13.21 13.46 -14.54
CA PHE A 186 -14.48 13.08 -13.93
C PHE A 186 -14.89 13.98 -12.75
N GLY A 187 -13.97 14.83 -12.26
CA GLY A 187 -14.26 15.80 -11.21
C GLY A 187 -14.52 15.18 -9.84
N PHE A 188 -14.04 13.96 -9.57
CA PHE A 188 -14.26 13.28 -8.29
C PHE A 188 -13.54 13.98 -7.12
N SER A 189 -12.57 14.84 -7.41
CA SER A 189 -11.83 15.64 -6.41
C SER A 189 -12.63 16.82 -5.82
N LYS A 190 -13.68 17.30 -6.50
CA LYS A 190 -14.45 18.50 -6.09
C LYS A 190 -15.29 18.32 -4.82
N GLY A 191 -15.48 17.07 -4.39
CA GLY A 191 -16.18 16.73 -3.15
C GLY A 191 -15.22 16.69 -1.95
N ASN A 192 -15.18 15.55 -1.27
CA ASN A 192 -14.31 15.35 -0.11
C ASN A 192 -12.88 14.99 -0.52
N LEU A 193 -12.11 16.00 -0.96
CA LEU A 193 -10.72 15.84 -1.41
C LEU A 193 -9.85 15.14 -0.36
N LYS A 194 -9.98 15.53 0.91
CA LYS A 194 -9.20 14.96 2.01
C LYS A 194 -9.45 13.46 2.18
N GLU A 195 -10.70 13.02 2.11
CA GLU A 195 -11.03 11.60 2.19
C GLU A 195 -10.44 10.82 1.01
N MET A 196 -10.57 11.33 -0.22
CA MET A 196 -10.03 10.69 -1.42
C MET A 196 -8.50 10.59 -1.37
N GLN A 197 -7.82 11.63 -0.90
CA GLN A 197 -6.36 11.60 -0.67
C GLN A 197 -5.97 10.54 0.37
N THR A 198 -6.76 10.35 1.43
CA THR A 198 -6.46 9.30 2.42
C THR A 198 -6.62 7.90 1.84
N LYS A 199 -7.60 7.68 0.95
CA LYS A 199 -7.78 6.42 0.21
C LYS A 199 -6.61 6.18 -0.74
N GLU A 200 -6.21 7.19 -1.49
CA GLU A 200 -5.06 7.12 -2.41
C GLU A 200 -3.77 6.75 -1.67
N ILE A 201 -3.45 7.42 -0.56
CA ILE A 201 -2.22 7.13 0.20
C ILE A 201 -2.25 5.74 0.84
N LYS A 202 -3.40 5.28 1.34
CA LYS A 202 -3.52 3.94 1.91
C LYS A 202 -3.30 2.86 0.85
N ASN A 203 -3.95 2.99 -0.30
CA ASN A 203 -3.75 2.09 -1.43
C ASN A 203 -2.33 2.18 -2.00
N GLY A 204 -1.77 3.39 -2.04
CA GLY A 204 -0.40 3.66 -2.47
C GLY A 204 0.66 3.00 -1.58
N ARG A 205 0.55 3.15 -0.25
CA ARG A 205 1.45 2.49 0.71
C ARG A 205 1.31 0.97 0.64
N LEU A 206 0.09 0.46 0.51
CA LEU A 206 -0.14 -0.97 0.30
C LEU A 206 0.53 -1.45 -1.00
N ALA A 207 0.39 -0.70 -2.10
CA ALA A 207 0.98 -1.04 -3.38
C ALA A 207 2.51 -0.99 -3.36
N MET A 208 3.13 -0.03 -2.66
CA MET A 208 4.59 0.03 -2.49
C MET A 208 5.12 -1.23 -1.80
N VAL A 209 4.45 -1.67 -0.73
CA VAL A 209 4.80 -2.92 -0.04
C VAL A 209 4.52 -4.14 -0.91
N ALA A 210 3.40 -4.17 -1.63
CA ALA A 210 3.06 -5.26 -2.53
C ALA A 210 4.05 -5.42 -3.68
N PHE A 211 4.47 -4.31 -4.31
CA PHE A 211 5.48 -4.32 -5.37
C PHE A 211 6.83 -4.84 -4.87
N ALA A 212 7.26 -4.41 -3.67
CA ALA A 212 8.46 -4.96 -3.04
C ALA A 212 8.29 -6.46 -2.71
N GLY A 213 7.09 -6.89 -2.31
CA GLY A 213 6.76 -8.31 -2.14
C GLY A 213 6.90 -9.09 -3.44
N PHE A 214 6.35 -8.56 -4.55
CA PHE A 214 6.42 -9.20 -5.87
C PHE A 214 7.85 -9.33 -6.36
N THR A 215 8.70 -8.30 -6.22
CA THR A 215 10.10 -8.38 -6.64
C THR A 215 10.88 -9.40 -5.82
N LEU A 216 10.68 -9.44 -4.49
CA LEU A 216 11.33 -10.41 -3.61
C LEU A 216 10.86 -11.85 -3.90
N GLN A 217 9.56 -12.05 -4.08
CA GLN A 217 8.98 -13.35 -4.43
C GLN A 217 9.55 -13.82 -5.76
N ALA A 218 9.44 -13.00 -6.82
CA ALA A 218 9.97 -13.30 -8.13
C ALA A 218 11.47 -13.62 -8.15
N GLN A 219 12.28 -12.95 -7.31
CA GLN A 219 13.71 -13.26 -7.19
C GLN A 219 13.98 -14.62 -6.52
N ALA A 220 13.18 -14.99 -5.52
CA ALA A 220 13.34 -16.24 -4.77
C ALA A 220 12.75 -17.46 -5.51
N THR A 221 11.56 -17.31 -6.09
CA THR A 221 10.77 -18.40 -6.70
C THR A 221 10.95 -18.50 -8.21
N GLY A 222 11.29 -17.38 -8.87
CA GLY A 222 11.33 -17.27 -10.33
C GLY A 222 9.94 -17.24 -10.99
N LYS A 223 8.87 -16.97 -10.21
CA LYS A 223 7.48 -17.03 -10.66
C LYS A 223 6.75 -15.69 -10.49
N GLY A 224 5.62 -15.56 -11.18
CA GLY A 224 4.73 -14.41 -11.04
C GLY A 224 4.00 -14.42 -9.69
N PRO A 225 3.51 -13.25 -9.22
CA PRO A 225 2.84 -13.16 -7.92
C PRO A 225 1.55 -13.99 -7.83
N LEU A 226 0.78 -14.15 -8.91
CA LEU A 226 -0.40 -15.01 -8.87
C LEU A 226 -0.03 -16.49 -8.89
N ALA A 227 0.97 -16.88 -9.70
CA ALA A 227 1.51 -18.23 -9.70
C ALA A 227 2.03 -18.64 -8.31
N ASP A 228 2.79 -17.76 -7.64
CA ASP A 228 3.29 -18.01 -6.28
C ASP A 228 2.17 -18.12 -5.25
N LEU A 229 1.09 -17.34 -5.42
CA LEU A 229 -0.09 -17.46 -4.56
C LEU A 229 -0.76 -18.82 -4.74
N PHE A 230 -0.94 -19.29 -5.98
CA PHE A 230 -1.52 -20.62 -6.23
C PHE A 230 -0.64 -21.74 -5.71
N ASP A 231 0.68 -21.62 -5.84
CA ASP A 231 1.62 -22.59 -5.30
C ASP A 231 1.57 -22.63 -3.77
N HIS A 232 1.48 -21.48 -3.11
CA HIS A 232 1.30 -21.42 -1.66
C HIS A 232 -0.03 -22.04 -1.23
N LEU A 233 -1.12 -21.74 -1.94
CA LEU A 233 -2.44 -22.34 -1.66
C LEU A 233 -2.46 -23.86 -1.88
N SER A 234 -1.69 -24.37 -2.84
CA SER A 234 -1.59 -25.81 -3.11
C SER A 234 -0.85 -26.56 -2.00
N SER A 235 0.18 -25.95 -1.39
CA SER A 235 0.98 -26.57 -0.33
C SER A 235 1.62 -25.50 0.58
N PRO A 236 0.87 -25.00 1.58
CA PRO A 236 1.32 -23.86 2.39
C PRO A 236 2.58 -24.11 3.21
N PHE A 237 2.82 -25.36 3.59
CA PHE A 237 3.96 -25.75 4.43
C PHE A 237 5.24 -26.02 3.64
N SER A 238 5.15 -26.35 2.35
CA SER A 238 6.33 -26.55 1.49
C SER A 238 6.70 -25.30 0.71
N ASN A 239 5.71 -24.52 0.26
CA ASN A 239 5.89 -23.35 -0.59
C ASN A 239 5.76 -22.09 0.24
N ASN A 240 6.74 -21.80 1.10
CA ASN A 240 6.74 -20.62 1.94
C ASN A 240 8.11 -19.94 1.94
N ILE A 241 8.20 -18.81 2.65
CA ILE A 241 9.45 -18.03 2.70
C ILE A 241 10.61 -18.83 3.28
N THR A 242 10.36 -19.76 4.21
CA THR A 242 11.44 -20.49 4.90
C THR A 242 12.14 -21.52 4.02
N THR A 243 11.46 -22.00 2.97
CA THR A 243 12.02 -22.99 2.04
C THR A 243 12.63 -22.36 0.79
N ASN A 244 12.11 -21.22 0.35
CA ASN A 244 12.53 -20.58 -0.90
C ASN A 244 13.59 -19.47 -0.71
N ILE A 245 13.78 -18.96 0.50
CA ILE A 245 14.78 -17.92 0.77
C ILE A 245 16.21 -18.49 0.68
N GLY A 246 17.12 -17.75 0.05
CA GLY A 246 18.55 -18.10 -0.05
C GLY A 246 19.05 -18.52 -1.44
N SER A 247 18.16 -18.91 -2.35
CA SER A 247 18.48 -19.02 -3.78
C SER A 247 17.95 -17.83 -4.55
N CYS A 248 18.70 -17.31 -5.51
CA CYS A 248 18.18 -16.33 -6.47
C CYS A 248 18.00 -17.00 -7.84
N LYS A 249 16.77 -17.04 -8.34
CA LYS A 249 16.46 -17.68 -9.63
C LYS A 249 16.69 -16.77 -10.84
N ILE A 250 17.05 -15.51 -10.61
CA ILE A 250 17.35 -14.55 -11.68
C ILE A 250 18.78 -14.80 -12.18
N PRO A 251 19.01 -14.84 -13.51
CA PRO A 251 20.35 -14.97 -14.08
C PRO A 251 21.22 -13.76 -13.72
N SER A 252 22.55 -13.93 -13.63
CA SER A 252 23.48 -12.85 -13.28
C SER A 252 23.68 -11.80 -14.38
N SER A 253 23.42 -12.18 -15.63
CA SER A 253 23.48 -11.28 -16.76
C SER A 253 22.50 -11.72 -17.85
N VAL A 254 22.01 -10.75 -18.62
CA VAL A 254 21.22 -11.01 -19.83
C VAL A 254 21.77 -10.14 -20.95
N ASP A 255 21.94 -10.73 -22.13
CA ASP A 255 22.32 -10.00 -23.33
C ASP A 255 21.09 -9.40 -24.00
N VAL A 256 21.14 -8.10 -24.24
CA VAL A 256 20.06 -7.32 -24.84
C VAL A 256 20.62 -6.60 -26.05
N GLN A 257 20.42 -7.19 -27.23
CA GLN A 257 20.83 -6.59 -28.52
C GLN A 257 22.33 -6.20 -28.57
N GLY A 258 23.21 -7.03 -27.98
CA GLY A 258 24.65 -6.81 -27.93
C GLY A 258 25.16 -6.02 -26.71
N LEU A 259 24.26 -5.66 -25.78
CA LEU A 259 24.60 -5.09 -24.48
C LEU A 259 24.35 -6.11 -23.36
N THR A 260 25.39 -6.50 -22.65
CA THR A 260 25.28 -7.38 -21.48
C THR A 260 24.92 -6.56 -20.24
N LEU A 261 23.69 -6.75 -19.76
CA LEU A 261 23.21 -6.08 -18.55
C LEU A 261 23.52 -6.93 -17.32
N PRO A 262 24.22 -6.39 -16.31
CA PRO A 262 24.38 -7.08 -15.04
C PRO A 262 23.07 -7.03 -14.26
N LEU A 263 22.54 -8.20 -13.92
CA LEU A 263 21.36 -8.32 -13.08
C LEU A 263 21.79 -8.59 -11.64
N THR A 264 21.07 -7.99 -10.70
CA THR A 264 21.35 -8.13 -9.27
C THR A 264 20.13 -8.63 -8.53
N CYS A 265 20.37 -9.49 -7.55
CA CYS A 265 19.37 -9.91 -6.58
C CYS A 265 19.55 -9.06 -5.31
N LEU A 266 18.48 -8.84 -4.56
CA LEU A 266 18.54 -7.98 -3.37
C LEU A 266 19.40 -8.60 -2.25
N TRP A 267 19.48 -9.93 -2.20
CA TRP A 267 20.33 -10.68 -1.27
C TRP A 267 21.40 -11.48 -2.02
N PRO A 268 22.55 -11.78 -1.39
CA PRO A 268 23.56 -12.67 -1.95
C PRO A 268 23.05 -14.12 -1.88
N GLY A 269 22.20 -14.50 -2.84
CA GLY A 269 21.74 -15.86 -3.04
C GLY A 269 22.65 -16.63 -3.99
N GLN A 270 22.71 -17.95 -3.86
CA GLN A 270 23.33 -18.78 -4.90
C GLN A 270 22.42 -18.74 -6.15
N HIS A 271 23.02 -18.47 -7.31
CA HIS A 271 22.37 -18.55 -8.62
C HIS A 271 22.26 -20.02 -9.08
#